data_AF-A0A2A3ZUH7-F1
#
_entry.id   AF-A0A2A3ZUH7-F1
#
_cell.length_a   1.000
_cell.length_b   1.000
_cell.length_c   1.000
_cell.angle_alpha   90.00
_cell.angle_beta   90.00
_cell.angle_gamma   90.00
#
_symmetry.space_group_name_H-M   'P 1'
#
loop_
_entity.id
_entity.type
_entity.pdbx_description
1 polymer ?
#
loop_
_entity_poly.entity_id
_entity_poly.type
_entity_poly.pdbx_seq_one_letter_code
_entity_poly.pdbx_strand_id
1 'polypeptide(L)'
;MTALKPGKRKGTARELAARLGVNERTIRSYIAQPREEYLSEAEQRRLRIRELREKGLSMRTIAAEIGCSVGTVHNALKDQPEDE
;
A
#
# COMPACT_ATOMS: atom_id res chain seq x y z
N MET A 1 4.50 -2.49 21.07
CA MET A 1 4.33 -3.95 20.89
C MET A 1 4.49 -4.25 19.42
N THR A 2 5.64 -4.76 19.02
CA THR A 2 5.93 -5.20 17.65
C THR A 2 5.10 -6.45 17.34
N ALA A 3 4.60 -6.57 16.12
CA ALA A 3 3.88 -7.75 15.70
C ALA A 3 4.78 -8.99 15.74
N LEU A 4 4.26 -10.16 16.14
CA LEU A 4 5.06 -11.38 16.19
C LEU A 4 5.44 -11.87 14.78
N LYS A 5 4.58 -11.62 13.79
CA LYS A 5 4.83 -11.92 12.38
C LYS A 5 4.38 -10.76 11.50
N PRO A 6 5.17 -9.67 11.43
CA PRO A 6 4.82 -8.49 10.64
C PRO A 6 4.63 -8.85 9.16
N GLY A 7 3.61 -8.29 8.54
CA GLY A 7 3.36 -8.49 7.10
C GLY A 7 2.01 -7.96 6.63
N LYS A 8 1.82 -7.92 5.31
CA LYS A 8 0.57 -7.45 4.72
C LYS A 8 -0.51 -8.53 4.80
N ARG A 9 -1.62 -8.22 5.48
CA ARG A 9 -2.78 -9.12 5.58
C ARG A 9 -3.42 -9.31 4.21
N LYS A 10 -3.68 -10.57 3.82
CA LYS A 10 -4.37 -10.94 2.58
C LYS A 10 -5.91 -10.83 2.64
N GLY A 11 -6.43 -10.14 3.67
CA GLY A 11 -7.85 -9.99 3.95
C GLY A 11 -8.07 -9.07 5.14
N THR A 12 -9.33 -8.75 5.45
CA THR A 12 -9.63 -7.86 6.58
C THR A 12 -9.34 -8.55 7.92
N ALA A 13 -9.07 -7.75 8.97
CA ALA A 13 -8.90 -8.30 10.32
C ALA A 13 -10.11 -9.13 10.75
N ARG A 14 -11.31 -8.64 10.41
CA ARG A 14 -12.60 -9.25 10.72
C ARG A 14 -12.78 -10.61 10.06
N GLU A 15 -12.50 -10.71 8.76
CA GLU A 15 -12.61 -11.98 8.03
C GLU A 15 -11.61 -13.02 8.55
N LEU A 16 -10.37 -12.59 8.79
CA LEU A 16 -9.33 -13.47 9.33
C LEU A 16 -9.65 -13.93 10.77
N ALA A 17 -10.18 -13.02 11.59
CA ALA A 17 -10.66 -13.30 12.93
C ALA A 17 -11.78 -14.34 12.92
N ALA A 18 -12.79 -14.15 12.07
CA ALA A 18 -13.90 -15.09 11.92
C ALA A 18 -13.43 -16.48 11.45
N ARG A 19 -12.52 -16.53 10.47
CA ARG A 19 -12.00 -17.79 9.93
C ARG A 19 -11.14 -18.58 10.94
N LEU A 20 -10.39 -17.87 11.78
CA LEU A 20 -9.46 -18.47 12.74
C LEU A 20 -10.04 -18.61 14.14
N GLY A 21 -11.25 -18.13 14.38
CA GLY A 21 -11.89 -18.17 15.71
C GLY A 21 -11.19 -17.29 16.76
N VAL A 22 -10.51 -16.22 16.33
CA VAL A 22 -9.75 -15.31 17.22
C VAL A 22 -10.31 -13.90 17.18
N ASN A 23 -9.93 -13.06 18.13
CA ASN A 23 -10.31 -11.66 18.14
C ASN A 23 -9.58 -10.87 17.04
N GLU A 24 -10.26 -9.88 16.44
CA GLU A 24 -9.64 -8.94 15.49
C GLU A 24 -8.40 -8.25 16.03
N ARG A 25 -8.40 -7.90 17.33
CA ARG A 25 -7.26 -7.27 18.00
C ARG A 25 -6.03 -8.18 17.94
N THR A 26 -6.20 -9.48 18.10
CA THR A 26 -5.13 -10.48 17.97
C THR A 26 -4.58 -10.50 16.55
N ILE A 27 -5.44 -10.48 15.52
CA ILE A 27 -4.98 -10.41 14.12
C ILE A 27 -4.20 -9.12 13.85
N ARG A 28 -4.70 -7.98 14.34
CA ARG A 28 -4.05 -6.68 14.18
C ARG A 28 -2.71 -6.65 14.90
N SER A 29 -2.61 -7.16 16.12
CA SER A 29 -1.34 -7.20 16.85
C SER A 29 -0.37 -8.24 16.31
N TYR A 30 -0.86 -9.34 15.72
CA TYR A 30 -0.02 -10.46 15.28
C TYR A 30 0.56 -10.25 13.86
N ILE A 31 -0.20 -9.65 12.94
CA ILE A 31 0.14 -9.47 11.51
C ILE A 31 0.07 -7.99 11.09
N ALA A 32 0.31 -7.04 12.01
CA ALA A 32 0.45 -5.65 11.58
C ALA A 32 1.79 -5.47 10.87
N GLN A 33 1.73 -4.98 9.63
CA GLN A 33 2.91 -4.43 8.97
C GLN A 33 3.42 -3.21 9.77
N PRO A 34 4.73 -3.10 10.02
CA PRO A 34 5.32 -1.91 10.64
C PRO A 34 4.97 -0.66 9.84
N ARG A 35 4.75 0.44 10.55
CA ARG A 35 4.34 1.70 9.90
C ARG A 35 5.40 2.19 8.91
N GLU A 36 6.67 2.07 9.27
CA GLU A 36 7.80 2.51 8.43
C GLU A 36 7.87 1.72 7.12
N GLU A 37 7.75 0.40 7.17
CA GLU A 37 7.71 -0.46 5.96
C GLU A 37 6.50 -0.12 5.07
N TYR A 38 5.33 0.09 5.67
CA TYR A 38 4.14 0.48 4.91
C TYR A 38 4.32 1.83 4.20
N LEU A 39 4.97 2.79 4.86
CA LEU A 39 5.25 4.11 4.27
C LEU A 39 6.31 4.01 3.16
N SER A 40 7.38 3.25 3.37
CA SER A 40 8.41 3.09 2.34
C SER A 40 7.88 2.37 1.09
N GLU A 41 7.04 1.34 1.25
CA GLU A 41 6.35 0.71 0.11
C GLU A 41 5.45 1.70 -0.64
N ALA A 42 4.75 2.56 0.10
CA ALA A 42 3.89 3.58 -0.50
C ALA A 42 4.71 4.61 -1.28
N GLU A 43 5.86 5.03 -0.77
CA GLU A 43 6.81 5.92 -1.44
C GLU A 43 7.43 5.29 -2.68
N GLN A 44 7.94 4.05 -2.58
CA GLN A 44 8.47 3.30 -3.72
C GLN A 44 7.44 3.17 -4.85
N ARG A 45 6.18 2.92 -4.49
CA ARG A 45 5.09 2.88 -5.47
C ARG A 45 4.87 4.24 -6.14
N ARG A 46 4.95 5.34 -5.38
CA ARG A 46 4.83 6.71 -5.94
C ARG A 46 5.98 7.01 -6.89
N LEU A 47 7.22 6.64 -6.53
CA LEU A 47 8.39 6.79 -7.40
C LEU A 47 8.22 6.02 -8.71
N ARG A 48 7.78 4.75 -8.65
CA ARG A 48 7.53 3.95 -9.85
C ARG A 48 6.43 4.54 -10.75
N ILE A 49 5.38 5.14 -10.16
CA ILE A 49 4.36 5.88 -10.92
C ILE A 49 4.99 7.04 -11.68
N ARG A 50 5.89 7.80 -11.04
CA ARG A 50 6.57 8.95 -11.64
C ARG A 50 7.49 8.54 -12.78
N GLU A 51 8.34 7.54 -12.58
CA GLU A 51 9.22 7.00 -13.62
C GLU A 51 8.45 6.54 -14.87
N LEU A 52 7.31 5.86 -14.67
CA LEU A 52 6.49 5.42 -15.79
C LEU A 52 5.80 6.61 -16.49
N ARG A 53 5.48 7.67 -15.75
CA ARG A 53 4.92 8.89 -16.33
C ARG A 53 5.95 9.68 -17.13
N GLU A 54 7.19 9.77 -16.66
CA GLU A 54 8.31 10.36 -17.39
C GLU A 54 8.59 9.62 -18.70
N LYS A 55 8.43 8.30 -18.71
CA LYS A 55 8.49 7.46 -19.92
C LYS A 55 7.33 7.70 -20.90
N GLY A 56 6.37 8.57 -20.57
CA GLY A 56 5.24 8.93 -21.44
C GLY A 56 4.07 7.95 -21.42
N LEU A 57 4.02 7.00 -20.47
CA LEU A 57 2.91 6.05 -20.37
C LEU A 57 1.61 6.75 -19.93
N SER A 58 0.49 6.28 -20.47
CA SER A 58 -0.83 6.77 -20.07
C SER A 58 -1.16 6.38 -18.62
N MET A 59 -1.93 7.21 -17.93
CA MET A 59 -2.32 6.93 -16.52
C MET A 59 -3.05 5.59 -16.36
N ARG A 60 -3.85 5.17 -17.36
CA ARG A 60 -4.49 3.84 -17.35
C ARG A 60 -3.47 2.71 -17.46
N THR A 61 -2.47 2.87 -18.32
CA THR A 61 -1.41 1.87 -18.48
C THR A 61 -0.58 1.75 -17.21
N ILE A 62 -0.24 2.88 -16.58
CA ILE A 62 0.48 2.90 -15.29
C ILE A 62 -0.34 2.23 -14.18
N ALA A 63 -1.65 2.51 -14.12
CA ALA A 63 -2.56 1.89 -13.17
C ALA A 63 -2.63 0.37 -13.34
N ALA A 64 -2.71 -0.12 -14.59
CA ALA A 64 -2.72 -1.54 -14.90
C ALA A 64 -1.39 -2.22 -14.54
N GLU A 65 -0.25 -1.59 -14.88
CA GLU A 65 1.10 -2.10 -14.60
C GLU A 65 1.37 -2.24 -13.10
N ILE A 66 0.92 -1.27 -12.30
CA ILE A 66 1.14 -1.24 -10.86
C ILE A 66 0.05 -2.01 -10.10
N GLY A 67 -1.06 -2.34 -10.76
CA GLY A 67 -2.22 -2.97 -10.13
C GLY A 67 -2.93 -2.03 -9.15
N CYS A 68 -2.99 -0.73 -9.46
CA CYS A 68 -3.66 0.28 -8.65
C CYS A 68 -4.78 0.97 -9.44
N SER A 69 -5.59 1.78 -8.75
CA SER A 69 -6.63 2.56 -9.43
C SER A 69 -6.04 3.78 -10.14
N VAL A 70 -6.70 4.27 -11.18
CA VAL A 70 -6.31 5.52 -11.87
C VAL A 70 -6.32 6.71 -10.89
N GLY A 71 -7.25 6.74 -9.93
CA GLY A 71 -7.27 7.75 -8.87
C GLY A 71 -6.03 7.69 -7.97
N THR A 72 -5.51 6.49 -7.71
CA THR A 72 -4.23 6.33 -6.99
C THR A 72 -3.06 6.92 -7.77
N VAL A 73 -3.03 6.73 -9.09
CA VAL A 73 -2.03 7.34 -9.97
C VAL A 73 -2.15 8.87 -9.97
N HIS A 74 -3.36 9.40 -10.08
CA HIS A 74 -3.61 10.84 -10.03
C HIS A 74 -3.13 11.47 -8.70
N ASN A 75 -3.50 10.86 -7.58
CA ASN A 75 -3.08 11.33 -6.26
C ASN A 75 -1.55 11.26 -6.06
N ALA A 76 -0.90 10.20 -6.55
CA ALA A 76 0.55 10.06 -6.47
C ALA A 76 1.32 11.14 -7.27
N LEU A 77 0.71 11.66 -8.33
CA LEU A 77 1.25 12.78 -9.12
C LEU A 77 0.93 14.14 -8.50
N LYS A 78 -0.22 14.29 -7.82
CA LYS A 78 -0.61 15.52 -7.12
C LYS A 78 0.23 15.80 -5.87
N ASP A 79 0.63 14.74 -5.15
CA ASP A 79 1.44 14.81 -3.92
C ASP A 79 2.93 15.09 -4.23
N GLN A 80 3.20 15.91 -5.26
CA GLN A 80 4.53 16.48 -5.47
C GLN A 80 4.82 17.36 -4.24
N PRO A 81 5.91 17.12 -3.50
CA PRO A 81 6.54 18.25 -2.85
C PRO A 81 6.95 19.16 -4.00
N GLU A 82 6.22 20.27 -4.19
CA GLU A 82 6.78 21.39 -4.93
C GLU A 82 8.11 21.68 -4.25
N ASP A 83 9.19 21.62 -5.03
CA ASP A 83 10.54 21.90 -4.57
C ASP A 83 10.53 23.30 -3.91
N GLU A 84 10.61 23.36 -2.57
CA GLU A 84 10.99 24.57 -1.82
C GLU A 84 12.50 24.81 -1.93
#